data_AF-A0A0P4USX7-F1
#
_entry.id   AF-A0A0P4USX7-F1
#
_cell.length_a   1.000
_cell.length_b   1.000
_cell.length_c   1.000
_cell.angle_alpha   90.00
_cell.angle_beta   90.00
_cell.angle_gamma   90.00
#
_symmetry.space_group_name_H-M   'P 1'
#
loop_
_entity.id
_entity.type
_entity.pdbx_description
1 polymer ?
#
loop_
_entity_poly.entity_id
_entity_poly.type
_entity_poly.pdbx_seq_one_letter_code
_entity_poly.pdbx_strand_id
1 'polypeptide(L)'
;MPSPSFPNDVFTQGQFKLDALLQDWMNVPQLQIHTLPAKNRAEMNTLSAHQGASEFARFRNSKLVTIVDRKLSPIIKRVIQIGTVVVSGIVFSGGTLLLTARLDQYAFPAAILLAAAVGFLAEERATKAVFHWRQFHDTRNLSKSLKQEYEQHPPINEFHNQFLTAQQKVFYRVEREQLTPQFLLDGGIAIALSLIEYRIGIWLMKVLELPGSESAQSFVATLPIVLLWAAALGLSEGFERPQAAAESIRKYQRYWLTPETFALEEVKRIYGLDAVLRFLVEGDPSGRLKNLGMAIAEFEIQYYQRYRYCLEQELLALIAAKHEQFRQTRQQLSDRFLKPAGLSEEESAWEQEQWMNQQGSDLESDLYEELGFLQHQYQHQIRDCETKIAAAQKMQNAAYQAWCDRRGLAS
;
A
#
# COMPACT_ATOMS: atom_id res chain seq x y z
N MET A 1 -8.64 30.04 -6.16
CA MET A 1 -8.90 29.96 -4.72
C MET A 1 -8.71 28.51 -4.30
N PRO A 2 -7.88 28.21 -3.30
CA PRO A 2 -7.79 26.86 -2.78
C PRO A 2 -9.15 26.48 -2.20
N SER A 3 -9.61 25.26 -2.50
CA SER A 3 -10.77 24.67 -1.83
C SER A 3 -10.55 24.80 -0.32
N PRO A 4 -11.57 25.14 0.49
CA PRO A 4 -11.42 25.18 1.94
C PRO A 4 -10.82 23.84 2.37
N SER A 5 -9.58 23.88 2.83
CA SER A 5 -8.90 22.72 3.37
C SER A 5 -9.63 22.39 4.66
N PHE A 6 -10.56 21.44 4.56
CA PHE A 6 -11.09 20.72 5.71
C PHE A 6 -9.92 20.41 6.66
N PRO A 7 -10.09 20.54 7.99
CA PRO A 7 -9.00 20.30 8.92
C PRO A 7 -8.46 18.89 8.69
N ASN A 8 -7.26 18.83 8.10
CA ASN A 8 -6.57 17.59 7.75
C ASN A 8 -6.54 16.66 8.98
N ASP A 9 -6.40 17.21 10.18
CA ASP A 9 -6.29 16.48 11.45
C ASP A 9 -7.49 15.58 11.80
N VAL A 10 -8.70 15.88 11.32
CA VAL A 10 -9.87 15.01 11.55
C VAL A 10 -9.85 13.78 10.62
N PHE A 11 -9.22 13.89 9.45
CA PHE A 11 -9.22 12.88 8.39
C PHE A 11 -7.91 12.09 8.27
N THR A 12 -6.73 12.65 8.62
CA THR A 12 -5.51 11.84 8.86
C THR A 12 -5.68 10.94 10.09
N GLN A 13 -6.38 11.40 11.14
CA GLN A 13 -6.89 10.51 12.19
C GLN A 13 -8.05 9.62 11.69
N GLY A 14 -8.76 10.05 10.64
CA GLY A 14 -9.87 9.33 10.03
C GLY A 14 -9.48 8.01 9.36
N GLN A 15 -8.23 7.86 8.93
CA GLN A 15 -7.73 6.61 8.33
C GLN A 15 -7.49 5.51 9.38
N PHE A 16 -6.88 5.87 10.52
CA PHE A 16 -6.80 4.98 11.69
C PHE A 16 -8.18 4.60 12.23
N LYS A 17 -9.17 5.47 12.05
CA LYS A 17 -10.57 5.17 12.38
C LYS A 17 -11.21 4.26 11.34
N LEU A 18 -10.95 4.42 10.04
CA LEU A 18 -11.59 3.60 8.99
C LEU A 18 -11.21 2.13 9.10
N ASP A 19 -9.91 1.82 9.23
CA ASP A 19 -9.46 0.42 9.36
C ASP A 19 -10.04 -0.21 10.64
N ALA A 20 -10.13 0.55 11.74
CA ALA A 20 -10.76 0.11 12.99
C ALA A 20 -12.28 -0.09 12.87
N LEU A 21 -12.98 0.81 12.18
CA LEU A 21 -14.44 0.72 11.94
C LEU A 21 -14.77 -0.55 11.16
N LEU A 22 -14.05 -0.78 10.06
CA LEU A 22 -14.28 -1.97 9.25
C LEU A 22 -13.87 -3.25 10.00
N GLN A 23 -12.89 -3.18 10.91
CA GLN A 23 -12.54 -4.28 11.80
C GLN A 23 -13.65 -4.58 12.82
N ASP A 24 -14.30 -3.55 13.37
CA ASP A 24 -15.47 -3.73 14.24
C ASP A 24 -16.60 -4.47 13.50
N TRP A 25 -16.83 -4.15 12.22
CA TRP A 25 -17.87 -4.81 11.41
C TRP A 25 -17.64 -6.32 11.30
N MET A 26 -16.38 -6.77 11.25
CA MET A 26 -16.03 -8.19 11.16
C MET A 26 -16.27 -8.97 12.47
N ASN A 27 -16.41 -8.26 13.59
CA ASN A 27 -16.63 -8.85 14.91
C ASN A 27 -18.12 -8.89 15.31
N VAL A 28 -19.01 -8.25 14.54
CA VAL A 28 -20.44 -8.25 14.82
C VAL A 28 -21.04 -9.65 14.59
N PRO A 29 -21.87 -10.18 15.50
CA PRO A 29 -22.58 -11.45 15.28
C PRO A 29 -23.45 -11.45 14.01
N GLN A 30 -23.43 -12.55 13.25
CA GLN A 30 -24.18 -12.70 11.98
C GLN A 30 -25.68 -12.38 12.11
N LEU A 31 -26.31 -12.72 13.25
CA LEU A 31 -27.72 -12.45 13.52
C LEU A 31 -28.05 -10.95 13.46
N GLN A 32 -27.14 -10.09 13.91
CA GLN A 32 -27.35 -8.64 13.91
C GLN A 32 -27.15 -8.06 12.51
N ILE A 33 -26.21 -8.62 11.74
CA ILE A 33 -25.99 -8.20 10.35
C ILE A 33 -27.21 -8.48 9.48
N HIS A 34 -27.91 -9.60 9.69
CA HIS A 34 -29.13 -9.89 8.91
C HIS A 34 -30.25 -8.86 9.07
N THR A 35 -30.23 -8.03 10.12
CA THR A 35 -31.18 -6.94 10.30
C THR A 35 -30.90 -5.74 9.39
N LEU A 36 -29.70 -5.66 8.83
CA LEU A 36 -29.32 -4.60 7.90
C LEU A 36 -30.03 -4.78 6.53
N PRO A 37 -30.42 -3.65 5.90
CA PRO A 37 -30.92 -3.67 4.53
C PRO A 37 -29.94 -4.33 3.56
N ALA A 38 -30.47 -5.07 2.59
CA ALA A 38 -29.65 -5.77 1.60
C ALA A 38 -28.68 -4.84 0.85
N LYS A 39 -29.08 -3.60 0.55
CA LYS A 39 -28.23 -2.60 -0.08
C LYS A 39 -27.02 -2.23 0.80
N ASN A 40 -27.26 -1.92 2.08
CA ASN A 40 -26.20 -1.56 3.02
C ASN A 40 -25.24 -2.74 3.24
N ARG A 41 -25.78 -3.95 3.38
CA ARG A 41 -24.97 -5.18 3.47
C ARG A 41 -24.09 -5.37 2.24
N ALA A 42 -24.64 -5.24 1.03
CA ALA A 42 -23.87 -5.42 -0.20
C ALA A 42 -22.71 -4.40 -0.29
N GLU A 43 -22.96 -3.16 0.12
CA GLU A 43 -21.95 -2.11 0.16
C GLU A 43 -20.87 -2.37 1.21
N MET A 44 -21.26 -2.70 2.44
CA MET A 44 -20.31 -3.06 3.51
C MET A 44 -19.47 -4.29 3.14
N ASN A 45 -20.08 -5.31 2.52
CA ASN A 45 -19.36 -6.47 1.99
C ASN A 45 -18.31 -6.08 0.95
N THR A 46 -18.63 -5.12 0.07
CA THR A 46 -17.69 -4.64 -0.95
C THR A 46 -16.51 -3.92 -0.30
N LEU A 47 -16.77 -3.08 0.70
CA LEU A 47 -15.74 -2.38 1.46
C LEU A 47 -14.85 -3.35 2.25
N SER A 48 -15.43 -4.34 2.93
CA SER A 48 -14.67 -5.37 3.64
C SER A 48 -13.79 -6.20 2.70
N ALA A 49 -14.28 -6.52 1.49
CA ALA A 49 -13.47 -7.17 0.47
C ALA A 49 -12.30 -6.29 0.00
N HIS A 50 -12.53 -5.00 -0.24
CA HIS A 50 -11.46 -4.07 -0.60
C HIS A 50 -10.42 -3.91 0.51
N GLN A 51 -10.84 -3.83 1.77
CA GLN A 51 -9.94 -3.78 2.91
C GLN A 51 -9.11 -5.06 3.02
N GLY A 52 -9.73 -6.24 2.94
CA GLY A 52 -9.01 -7.51 2.97
C GLY A 52 -7.95 -7.60 1.87
N ALA A 53 -8.30 -7.19 0.64
CA ALA A 53 -7.36 -7.10 -0.46
C ALA A 53 -6.19 -6.14 -0.18
N SER A 54 -6.48 -4.96 0.37
CA SER A 54 -5.48 -3.93 0.69
C SER A 54 -4.56 -4.34 1.83
N GLU A 55 -5.09 -4.85 2.94
CA GLU A 55 -4.31 -5.30 4.09
C GLU A 55 -3.39 -6.45 3.73
N PHE A 56 -3.90 -7.45 3.01
CA PHE A 56 -3.06 -8.55 2.52
C PHE A 56 -1.96 -8.05 1.60
N ALA A 57 -2.27 -7.12 0.69
CA ALA A 57 -1.27 -6.53 -0.20
C ALA A 57 -0.20 -5.73 0.57
N ARG A 58 -0.57 -4.96 1.60
CA ARG A 58 0.38 -4.24 2.48
C ARG A 58 1.26 -5.21 3.26
N PHE A 59 0.66 -6.22 3.90
CA PHE A 59 1.38 -7.27 4.64
C PHE A 59 2.35 -8.05 3.74
N ARG A 60 1.91 -8.42 2.54
CA ARG A 60 2.76 -9.14 1.60
C ARG A 60 3.88 -8.25 1.07
N ASN A 61 3.59 -6.97 0.79
CA ASN A 61 4.60 -6.01 0.37
C ASN A 61 5.68 -5.79 1.44
N SER A 62 5.33 -5.68 2.72
CA SER A 62 6.33 -5.54 3.77
C SER A 62 7.30 -6.74 3.81
N LYS A 63 6.78 -7.96 3.65
CA LYS A 63 7.62 -9.17 3.51
C LYS A 63 8.49 -9.13 2.26
N LEU A 64 7.95 -8.73 1.11
CA LEU A 64 8.69 -8.69 -0.16
C LEU A 64 9.79 -7.61 -0.15
N VAL A 65 9.56 -6.47 0.49
CA VAL A 65 10.57 -5.40 0.63
C VAL A 65 11.82 -5.93 1.32
N THR A 66 11.68 -6.72 2.38
CA THR A 66 12.84 -7.33 3.06
C THR A 66 13.65 -8.29 2.17
N ILE A 67 13.06 -8.83 1.11
CA ILE A 67 13.76 -9.65 0.10
C ILE A 67 14.46 -8.75 -0.92
N VAL A 68 13.80 -7.66 -1.34
CA VAL A 68 14.40 -6.66 -2.24
C VAL A 68 15.66 -6.05 -1.63
N ASP A 69 15.65 -5.76 -0.34
CA ASP A 69 16.78 -5.14 0.38
C ASP A 69 18.02 -6.05 0.44
N ARG A 70 17.88 -7.35 0.20
CA ARG A 70 19.00 -8.30 0.13
C ARG A 70 19.72 -8.30 -1.21
N LYS A 71 19.29 -7.46 -2.16
CA LYS A 71 19.88 -7.39 -3.50
C LYS A 71 21.38 -7.10 -3.43
N LEU A 72 22.17 -7.99 -4.02
CA LEU A 72 23.61 -7.82 -4.11
C LEU A 72 23.99 -6.87 -5.25
N SER A 73 25.22 -6.33 -5.18
CA SER A 73 25.76 -5.47 -6.24
C SER A 73 25.87 -6.23 -7.57
N PRO A 74 25.54 -5.61 -8.73
CA PRO A 74 25.70 -6.22 -10.04
C PRO A 74 27.15 -6.63 -10.35
N ILE A 75 28.13 -6.01 -9.70
CA ILE A 75 29.55 -6.39 -9.81
C ILE A 75 29.75 -7.81 -9.25
N ILE A 76 29.14 -8.12 -8.11
CA ILE A 76 29.21 -9.46 -7.49
C ILE A 76 28.57 -10.50 -8.41
N LYS A 77 27.45 -10.17 -9.09
CA LYS A 77 26.82 -11.06 -10.10
C LYS A 77 27.84 -11.44 -11.17
N ARG A 78 28.49 -10.43 -11.76
CA ARG A 78 29.46 -10.64 -12.85
C ARG A 78 30.66 -11.46 -12.38
N VAL A 79 31.19 -11.19 -11.18
CA VAL A 79 32.33 -11.95 -10.64
C VAL A 79 31.97 -13.42 -10.46
N ILE A 80 30.80 -13.73 -9.88
CA ILE A 80 30.36 -15.12 -9.70
C ILE A 80 30.15 -15.79 -11.06
N GLN A 81 29.50 -15.12 -12.01
CA GLN A 81 29.26 -15.68 -13.35
C GLN A 81 30.57 -15.96 -14.09
N ILE A 82 31.51 -15.00 -14.11
CA ILE A 82 32.82 -15.17 -14.73
C ILE A 82 33.59 -16.32 -14.06
N GLY A 83 33.62 -16.37 -12.73
CA GLY A 83 34.27 -17.46 -12.00
C GLY A 83 33.70 -18.83 -12.36
N THR A 84 32.37 -18.96 -12.39
CA THR A 84 31.69 -20.21 -12.76
C THR A 84 31.99 -20.61 -14.21
N VAL A 85 32.00 -19.65 -15.14
CA VAL A 85 32.34 -19.87 -16.55
C VAL A 85 33.79 -20.29 -16.73
N VAL A 86 34.74 -19.71 -16.00
CA VAL A 86 36.15 -20.07 -16.06
C VAL A 86 36.36 -21.49 -15.53
N VAL A 87 35.78 -21.83 -14.37
CA VAL A 87 35.87 -23.19 -13.80
C VAL A 87 35.26 -24.22 -14.75
N SER A 88 34.06 -23.96 -15.27
CA SER A 88 33.41 -24.85 -16.25
C SER A 88 34.23 -24.94 -17.54
N GLY A 89 34.77 -23.82 -18.02
CA GLY A 89 35.64 -23.75 -19.19
C GLY A 89 36.86 -24.66 -19.05
N ILE A 90 37.52 -24.63 -17.89
CA ILE A 90 38.66 -25.50 -17.58
C ILE A 90 38.22 -26.97 -17.56
N VAL A 91 37.13 -27.30 -16.89
CA VAL A 91 36.65 -28.69 -16.72
C VAL A 91 36.16 -29.29 -18.03
N PHE A 92 35.40 -28.55 -18.82
CA PHE A 92 34.86 -29.01 -20.09
C PHE A 92 35.91 -28.96 -21.22
N SER A 93 36.90 -28.07 -21.18
CA SER A 93 37.92 -27.95 -22.25
C SER A 93 38.64 -29.26 -22.55
N GLY A 94 38.90 -30.08 -21.53
CA GLY A 94 39.53 -31.39 -21.71
C GLY A 94 38.64 -32.44 -22.38
N GLY A 95 37.31 -32.34 -22.24
CA GLY A 95 36.34 -33.19 -22.94
C GLY A 95 35.98 -32.67 -24.34
N THR A 96 35.91 -31.35 -24.53
CA THR A 96 35.61 -30.72 -25.83
C THR A 96 36.80 -30.73 -26.79
N LEU A 97 38.05 -30.81 -26.29
CA LEU A 97 39.28 -30.98 -27.09
C LEU A 97 39.22 -32.19 -28.03
N LEU A 98 38.50 -33.26 -27.66
CA LEU A 98 38.28 -34.44 -28.51
C LEU A 98 37.21 -34.23 -29.58
N LEU A 99 36.13 -33.52 -29.24
CA LEU A 99 35.06 -33.18 -30.18
C LEU A 99 35.56 -32.19 -31.24
N THR A 100 36.47 -31.31 -30.85
CA THR A 100 37.12 -30.34 -31.74
C THR A 100 38.47 -30.81 -32.24
N ALA A 101 38.95 -32.01 -31.88
CA ALA A 101 40.28 -32.53 -32.26
C ALA A 101 40.52 -32.54 -33.78
N ARG A 102 39.44 -32.56 -34.58
CA ARG A 102 39.48 -32.47 -36.05
C ARG A 102 39.61 -31.05 -36.60
N LEU A 103 39.69 -30.02 -35.74
CA LEU A 103 39.81 -28.60 -36.09
C LEU A 103 41.26 -28.07 -35.93
N ASP A 104 42.25 -28.95 -35.78
CA ASP A 104 43.69 -28.65 -35.65
C ASP A 104 43.97 -27.45 -34.71
N GLN A 105 44.71 -26.43 -35.15
CA GLN A 105 45.14 -25.25 -34.38
C GLN A 105 43.99 -24.41 -33.79
N TYR A 106 42.73 -24.62 -34.21
CA TYR A 106 41.54 -23.97 -33.65
C TYR A 106 40.76 -24.88 -32.68
N ALA A 107 41.14 -26.14 -32.53
CA ALA A 107 40.48 -27.12 -31.68
C ALA A 107 40.44 -26.68 -30.23
N PHE A 108 41.56 -26.20 -29.71
CA PHE A 108 41.70 -25.81 -28.30
C PHE A 108 40.91 -24.54 -27.95
N PRO A 109 41.01 -23.41 -28.71
CA PRO A 109 40.15 -22.25 -28.48
C PRO A 109 38.65 -22.56 -28.62
N ALA A 110 38.26 -23.33 -29.65
CA ALA A 110 36.85 -23.70 -29.86
C ALA A 110 36.31 -24.60 -28.73
N ALA A 111 37.14 -25.53 -28.24
CA ALA A 111 36.81 -26.39 -27.11
C ALA A 111 36.54 -25.58 -25.84
N ILE A 112 37.38 -24.59 -25.54
CA ILE A 112 37.22 -23.69 -24.39
C ILE A 112 35.96 -22.82 -24.54
N LEU A 113 35.68 -22.29 -25.72
CA LEU A 113 34.48 -21.47 -25.95
C LEU A 113 33.18 -22.28 -25.81
N LEU A 114 33.16 -23.50 -26.37
CA LEU A 114 31.99 -24.38 -26.27
C LEU A 114 31.79 -24.87 -24.81
N ALA A 115 32.89 -25.19 -24.13
CA ALA A 115 32.94 -25.50 -22.71
C ALA A 115 32.37 -24.36 -21.83
N ALA A 116 32.81 -23.14 -22.08
CA ALA A 116 32.34 -21.94 -21.40
C ALA A 116 30.84 -21.68 -21.64
N ALA A 117 30.36 -21.88 -22.87
CA ALA A 117 28.95 -21.72 -23.22
C ALA A 117 28.06 -22.76 -22.52
N VAL A 118 28.48 -24.02 -22.45
CA VAL A 118 27.75 -25.08 -21.74
C VAL A 118 27.72 -24.80 -20.23
N GLY A 119 28.86 -24.40 -19.65
CA GLY A 119 28.94 -24.01 -18.24
C GLY A 119 28.04 -22.83 -17.88
N PHE A 120 27.99 -21.81 -18.75
CA PHE A 120 27.09 -20.67 -18.60
C PHE A 120 25.62 -21.10 -18.63
N LEU A 121 25.22 -21.95 -19.59
CA LEU A 121 23.86 -22.46 -19.68
C LEU A 121 23.48 -23.32 -18.47
N ALA A 122 24.40 -24.15 -17.98
CA ALA A 122 24.18 -24.98 -16.79
C ALA A 122 24.00 -24.11 -15.54
N GLU A 123 24.83 -23.07 -15.36
CA GLU A 123 24.68 -22.09 -14.28
C GLU A 123 23.34 -21.36 -14.37
N GLU A 124 22.98 -20.81 -15.53
CA GLU A 124 21.72 -20.09 -15.72
C GLU A 124 20.51 -20.97 -15.39
N ARG A 125 20.51 -22.24 -15.85
CA ARG A 125 19.43 -23.20 -15.59
C ARG A 125 19.39 -23.64 -14.14
N ALA A 126 20.54 -23.87 -13.50
CA ALA A 126 20.60 -24.18 -12.07
C ALA A 126 20.09 -23.00 -11.23
N THR A 127 20.50 -21.78 -11.55
CA THR A 127 20.03 -20.54 -10.90
C THR A 127 18.50 -20.41 -11.01
N LYS A 128 17.93 -20.61 -12.21
CA LYS A 128 16.48 -20.61 -12.44
C LYS A 128 15.76 -21.74 -11.72
N ALA A 129 16.32 -22.96 -11.72
CA ALA A 129 15.73 -24.11 -11.02
C ALA A 129 15.63 -23.85 -9.51
N VAL A 130 16.72 -23.37 -8.89
CA VAL A 130 16.75 -23.01 -7.46
C VAL A 130 15.75 -21.90 -7.18
N PHE A 131 15.71 -20.87 -8.02
CA PHE A 131 14.77 -19.76 -7.89
C PHE A 131 13.30 -20.23 -7.95
N HIS A 132 12.92 -20.97 -8.99
CA HIS A 132 11.56 -21.51 -9.16
C HIS A 132 11.18 -22.46 -8.03
N TRP A 133 12.12 -23.29 -7.54
CA TRP A 133 11.87 -24.19 -6.42
C TRP A 133 11.60 -23.43 -5.13
N ARG A 134 12.43 -22.41 -4.81
CA ARG A 134 12.22 -21.56 -3.63
C ARG A 134 10.90 -20.81 -3.72
N GLN A 135 10.59 -20.20 -4.87
CA GLN A 135 9.31 -19.50 -5.07
C GLN A 135 8.13 -20.45 -4.89
N PHE A 136 8.14 -21.61 -5.55
CA PHE A 136 7.08 -22.61 -5.41
C PHE A 136 6.89 -23.02 -3.94
N HIS A 137 7.97 -23.28 -3.22
CA HIS A 137 7.93 -23.66 -1.81
C HIS A 137 7.40 -22.53 -0.91
N ASP A 138 7.91 -21.30 -1.07
CA ASP A 138 7.49 -20.14 -0.30
C ASP A 138 6.01 -19.81 -0.54
N THR A 139 5.58 -19.76 -1.80
CA THR A 139 4.19 -19.50 -2.19
C THR A 139 3.27 -20.63 -1.73
N ARG A 140 3.69 -21.89 -1.80
CA ARG A 140 2.91 -23.03 -1.27
C ARG A 140 2.76 -22.96 0.25
N ASN A 141 3.81 -22.58 0.97
CA ASN A 141 3.75 -22.42 2.43
C ASN A 141 2.85 -21.25 2.83
N LEU A 142 2.91 -20.13 2.10
CA LEU A 142 1.99 -19.01 2.30
C LEU A 142 0.53 -19.41 2.00
N SER A 143 0.29 -20.17 0.93
CA SER A 143 -1.04 -20.70 0.62
C SER A 143 -1.57 -21.59 1.74
N LYS A 144 -0.71 -22.45 2.31
CA LYS A 144 -1.06 -23.30 3.46
C LYS A 144 -1.35 -22.46 4.71
N SER A 145 -0.53 -21.46 5.02
CA SER A 145 -0.76 -20.62 6.19
C SER A 145 -2.06 -19.84 6.08
N LEU A 146 -2.40 -19.31 4.90
CA LEU A 146 -3.68 -18.62 4.67
C LEU A 146 -4.89 -19.55 4.84
N LYS A 147 -4.77 -20.82 4.45
CA LYS A 147 -5.82 -21.82 4.68
C LYS A 147 -5.94 -22.16 6.16
N GLN A 148 -4.81 -22.36 6.82
CA GLN A 148 -4.77 -22.67 8.25
C GLN A 148 -5.33 -21.52 9.09
N GLU A 149 -5.03 -20.27 8.74
CA GLU A 149 -5.59 -19.09 9.39
C GLU A 149 -7.12 -19.04 9.23
N TYR A 150 -7.63 -19.34 8.03
CA TYR A 150 -9.08 -19.44 7.79
C TYR A 150 -9.75 -20.56 8.60
N GLU A 151 -9.08 -21.71 8.75
CA GLU A 151 -9.58 -22.85 9.52
C GLU A 151 -9.54 -22.59 11.04
N GLN A 152 -8.51 -21.91 11.54
CA GLN A 152 -8.32 -21.58 12.96
C GLN A 152 -9.20 -20.41 13.41
N HIS A 153 -9.47 -19.48 12.50
CA HIS A 153 -10.30 -18.30 12.74
C HIS A 153 -11.44 -18.29 11.72
N PRO A 154 -12.44 -19.18 11.86
CA PRO A 154 -13.56 -19.22 10.94
C PRO A 154 -14.30 -17.87 10.96
N PRO A 155 -14.84 -17.43 9.82
CA PRO A 155 -15.48 -16.13 9.73
C PRO A 155 -16.68 -16.05 10.66
N ILE A 156 -16.68 -15.02 11.51
CA ILE A 156 -17.77 -14.73 12.46
C ILE A 156 -19.06 -14.35 11.70
N ASN A 157 -18.89 -13.67 10.56
CA ASN A 157 -19.99 -13.14 9.78
C ASN A 157 -19.67 -12.99 8.28
N GLU A 158 -20.64 -12.52 7.48
CA GLU A 158 -20.49 -12.34 6.03
C GLU A 158 -19.40 -11.33 5.65
N PHE A 159 -19.22 -10.24 6.40
CA PHE A 159 -18.19 -9.23 6.14
C PHE A 159 -16.79 -9.79 6.38
N HIS A 160 -16.59 -10.51 7.49
CA HIS A 160 -15.36 -11.21 7.80
C HIS A 160 -15.05 -12.29 6.75
N ASN A 161 -16.06 -13.03 6.29
CA ASN A 161 -15.88 -14.01 5.22
C ASN A 161 -15.42 -13.34 3.91
N GLN A 162 -16.02 -12.21 3.53
CA GLN A 162 -15.60 -11.46 2.33
C GLN A 162 -14.18 -10.90 2.45
N PHE A 163 -13.83 -10.39 3.63
CA PHE A 163 -12.48 -9.94 3.94
C PHE A 163 -11.45 -11.06 3.72
N LEU A 164 -11.61 -12.22 4.38
CA LEU A 164 -10.68 -13.36 4.24
C LEU A 164 -10.66 -13.91 2.81
N THR A 165 -11.82 -14.00 2.17
CA THR A 165 -11.94 -14.44 0.77
C THR A 165 -11.19 -13.50 -0.17
N ALA A 166 -11.23 -12.19 0.06
CA ALA A 166 -10.52 -11.21 -0.74
C ALA A 166 -9.00 -11.35 -0.58
N GLN A 167 -8.50 -11.59 0.64
CA GLN A 167 -7.08 -11.88 0.87
C GLN A 167 -6.60 -13.07 0.03
N GLN A 168 -7.33 -14.19 0.08
CA GLN A 168 -7.01 -15.38 -0.72
C GLN A 168 -7.09 -15.10 -2.22
N LYS A 169 -8.11 -14.36 -2.69
CA LYS A 169 -8.26 -14.00 -4.10
C LYS A 169 -7.08 -13.16 -4.61
N VAL A 170 -6.63 -12.17 -3.83
CA VAL A 170 -5.48 -11.33 -4.19
C VAL A 170 -4.21 -12.16 -4.24
N PHE A 171 -3.97 -13.02 -3.24
CA PHE A 171 -2.85 -13.96 -3.23
C PHE A 171 -2.81 -14.81 -4.52
N TYR A 172 -3.90 -15.51 -4.85
CA TYR A 172 -3.93 -16.33 -6.06
C TYR A 172 -3.84 -15.51 -7.34
N ARG A 173 -4.39 -14.29 -7.38
CA ARG A 173 -4.30 -13.45 -8.59
C ARG A 173 -2.87 -12.99 -8.87
N VAL A 174 -2.07 -12.74 -7.83
CA VAL A 174 -0.69 -12.26 -7.98
C VAL A 174 0.32 -13.40 -8.10
N GLU A 175 0.16 -14.48 -7.33
CA GLU A 175 1.18 -15.54 -7.19
C GLU A 175 0.81 -16.88 -7.83
N ARG A 176 -0.32 -17.00 -8.55
CA ARG A 176 -0.73 -18.29 -9.18
C ARG A 176 0.31 -18.87 -10.12
N GLU A 177 1.02 -18.05 -10.87
CA GLU A 177 2.06 -18.52 -11.80
C GLU A 177 3.22 -19.20 -11.04
N GLN A 178 3.53 -18.74 -9.83
CA GLN A 178 4.59 -19.28 -8.98
C GLN A 178 4.22 -20.64 -8.36
N LEU A 179 2.94 -21.04 -8.39
CA LEU A 179 2.49 -22.37 -7.99
C LEU A 179 2.68 -23.43 -9.07
N THR A 180 3.13 -23.07 -10.27
CA THR A 180 3.43 -24.04 -11.32
C THR A 180 4.84 -24.62 -11.11
N PRO A 181 5.06 -25.95 -11.25
CA PRO A 181 6.34 -26.58 -10.95
C PRO A 181 7.38 -26.39 -12.07
N GLN A 182 7.65 -25.16 -12.46
CA GLN A 182 8.61 -24.80 -13.53
C GLN A 182 10.04 -25.26 -13.21
N PHE A 183 10.37 -25.39 -11.92
CA PHE A 183 11.65 -25.89 -11.44
C PHE A 183 11.99 -27.31 -11.94
N LEU A 184 11.00 -28.13 -12.30
CA LEU A 184 11.26 -29.49 -12.80
C LEU A 184 11.95 -29.48 -14.17
N LEU A 185 11.56 -28.56 -15.06
CA LEU A 185 12.16 -28.42 -16.38
C LEU A 185 13.59 -27.89 -16.27
N ASP A 186 13.76 -26.76 -15.58
CA ASP A 186 15.07 -26.12 -15.43
C ASP A 186 16.03 -27.01 -14.61
N GLY A 187 15.51 -27.66 -13.56
CA GLY A 187 16.27 -28.59 -12.73
C GLY A 187 16.68 -29.85 -13.50
N GLY A 188 15.79 -30.40 -14.32
CA GLY A 188 16.11 -31.54 -15.19
C GLY A 188 17.25 -31.23 -16.17
N ILE A 189 17.21 -30.05 -16.81
CA ILE A 189 18.29 -29.61 -17.71
C ILE A 189 19.60 -29.39 -16.95
N ALA A 190 19.55 -28.72 -15.79
CA ALA A 190 20.74 -28.47 -14.97
C ALA A 190 21.40 -29.77 -14.49
N ILE A 191 20.61 -30.73 -13.99
CA ILE A 191 21.10 -32.04 -13.54
C ILE A 191 21.73 -32.81 -14.72
N ALA A 192 21.09 -32.81 -15.89
CA ALA A 192 21.63 -33.48 -17.07
C ALA A 192 23.00 -32.90 -17.48
N LEU A 193 23.14 -31.56 -17.47
CA LEU A 193 24.40 -30.88 -17.78
C LEU A 193 25.48 -31.16 -16.71
N SER A 194 25.13 -31.13 -15.42
CA SER A 194 26.05 -31.49 -14.34
C SER A 194 26.53 -32.95 -14.41
N LEU A 195 25.66 -33.89 -14.81
CA LEU A 195 26.06 -35.29 -15.00
C LEU A 195 27.04 -35.47 -16.16
N ILE A 196 26.87 -34.70 -17.24
CA ILE A 196 27.83 -34.67 -18.35
C ILE A 196 29.17 -34.14 -17.85
N GLU A 197 29.17 -33.05 -17.07
CA GLU A 197 30.37 -32.45 -16.47
C GLU A 197 31.11 -33.44 -15.56
N TYR A 198 30.38 -34.14 -14.68
CA TYR A 198 30.93 -35.18 -13.81
C TYR A 198 31.66 -36.28 -14.60
N ARG A 199 31.01 -36.79 -15.66
CA ARG A 199 31.57 -37.86 -16.49
C ARG A 199 32.82 -37.42 -17.24
N ILE A 200 32.81 -36.20 -17.77
CA ILE A 200 33.99 -35.61 -18.43
C ILE A 200 35.13 -35.43 -17.43
N GLY A 201 34.84 -34.95 -16.22
CA GLY A 201 35.82 -34.78 -15.14
C GLY A 201 36.48 -36.10 -14.73
N ILE A 202 35.71 -37.17 -14.49
CA ILE A 202 36.28 -38.50 -14.19
C ILE A 202 37.14 -39.00 -15.34
N TRP A 203 36.66 -38.85 -16.56
CA TRP A 203 37.37 -39.32 -17.74
C TRP A 203 38.72 -38.59 -17.93
N LEU A 204 38.75 -37.27 -17.71
CA LEU A 204 40.00 -36.48 -17.70
C LEU A 204 41.00 -36.96 -16.66
N MET A 205 40.54 -37.22 -15.43
CA MET A 205 41.42 -37.74 -14.37
C MET A 205 42.03 -39.09 -14.75
N LYS A 206 41.28 -39.94 -15.47
CA LYS A 206 41.75 -41.24 -15.95
C LYS A 206 42.74 -41.12 -17.12
N VAL A 207 42.51 -40.22 -18.07
CA VAL A 207 43.38 -40.04 -19.25
C VAL A 207 44.67 -39.30 -18.91
N LEU A 208 44.64 -38.37 -17.97
CA LEU A 208 45.83 -37.65 -17.50
C LEU A 208 46.68 -38.45 -16.51
N GLU A 209 46.31 -39.72 -16.25
CA GLU A 209 46.97 -40.63 -15.31
C GLU A 209 47.25 -39.98 -13.94
N LEU A 210 46.36 -39.09 -13.50
CA LEU A 210 46.60 -38.31 -12.29
C LEU A 210 46.62 -39.26 -11.07
N PRO A 211 47.73 -39.30 -10.32
CA PRO A 211 47.87 -40.22 -9.20
C PRO A 211 46.85 -39.91 -8.11
N GLY A 212 46.10 -40.93 -7.67
CA GLY A 212 45.10 -40.80 -6.63
C GLY A 212 44.17 -42.02 -6.57
N SER A 213 43.56 -42.25 -5.41
CA SER A 213 42.51 -43.26 -5.29
C SER A 213 41.28 -42.88 -6.14
N GLU A 214 40.50 -43.87 -6.57
CA GLU A 214 39.26 -43.62 -7.32
C GLU A 214 38.30 -42.67 -6.58
N SER A 215 38.31 -42.72 -5.25
CA SER A 215 37.55 -41.80 -4.38
C SER A 215 38.03 -40.35 -4.49
N ALA A 216 39.34 -40.10 -4.55
CA ALA A 216 39.91 -38.77 -4.71
C ALA A 216 39.61 -38.19 -6.09
N GLN A 217 39.69 -39.01 -7.15
CA GLN A 217 39.34 -38.61 -8.51
C GLN A 217 37.85 -38.25 -8.65
N SER A 218 36.96 -39.04 -8.04
CA SER A 218 35.53 -38.73 -8.00
C SER A 218 35.24 -37.43 -7.23
N PHE A 219 35.92 -37.19 -6.12
CA PHE A 219 35.74 -35.96 -5.33
C PHE A 219 36.13 -34.72 -6.15
N VAL A 220 37.30 -34.75 -6.80
CA VAL A 220 37.77 -33.65 -7.66
C VAL A 220 36.81 -33.41 -8.82
N ALA A 221 36.27 -34.47 -9.45
CA ALA A 221 35.30 -34.35 -10.54
C ALA A 221 33.94 -33.76 -10.09
N THR A 222 33.58 -33.86 -8.81
CA THR A 222 32.34 -33.24 -8.27
C THR A 222 32.50 -31.77 -7.89
N LEU A 223 33.71 -31.30 -7.64
CA LEU A 223 33.96 -29.94 -7.14
C LEU A 223 33.41 -28.83 -8.06
N PRO A 224 33.53 -28.91 -9.40
CA PRO A 224 32.91 -27.96 -10.32
C PRO A 224 31.39 -27.90 -10.21
N ILE A 225 30.75 -29.07 -10.05
CA ILE A 225 29.30 -29.18 -9.90
C ILE A 225 28.86 -28.54 -8.59
N VAL A 226 29.55 -28.85 -7.49
CA VAL A 226 29.26 -28.24 -6.19
C VAL A 226 29.39 -26.72 -6.25
N LEU A 227 30.43 -26.20 -6.91
CA LEU A 227 30.62 -24.76 -7.11
C LEU A 227 29.52 -24.15 -7.96
N LEU A 228 29.08 -24.82 -9.04
CA LEU A 228 27.99 -24.36 -9.90
C LEU A 228 26.68 -24.24 -9.13
N TRP A 229 26.32 -25.27 -8.35
CA TRP A 229 25.10 -25.24 -7.54
C TRP A 229 25.20 -24.24 -6.37
N ALA A 230 26.39 -24.07 -5.76
CA ALA A 230 26.62 -23.03 -4.76
C ALA A 230 26.50 -21.62 -5.34
N ALA A 231 27.04 -21.39 -6.54
CA ALA A 231 26.89 -20.15 -7.28
C ALA A 231 25.41 -19.89 -7.61
N ALA A 232 24.68 -20.91 -8.08
CA ALA A 232 23.25 -20.83 -8.36
C ALA A 232 22.42 -20.45 -7.11
N LEU A 233 22.75 -21.02 -5.94
CA LEU A 233 22.11 -20.67 -4.67
C LEU A 233 22.32 -19.19 -4.30
N GLY A 234 23.54 -18.67 -4.50
CA GLY A 234 23.89 -17.28 -4.23
C GLY A 234 23.29 -16.30 -5.24
N LEU A 235 23.34 -16.64 -6.52
CA LEU A 235 22.79 -15.82 -7.62
C LEU A 235 21.26 -15.73 -7.54
N SER A 236 20.60 -16.84 -7.20
CA SER A 236 19.16 -16.88 -6.95
C SER A 236 18.76 -15.95 -5.79
N GLU A 237 19.50 -15.99 -4.67
CA GLU A 237 19.20 -15.17 -3.49
C GLU A 237 19.49 -13.68 -3.71
N GLY A 238 20.64 -13.37 -4.31
CA GLY A 238 21.12 -12.00 -4.42
C GLY A 238 20.54 -11.21 -5.60
N PHE A 239 19.95 -11.88 -6.60
CA PHE A 239 19.50 -11.22 -7.83
C PHE A 239 18.09 -11.62 -8.27
N GLU A 240 17.85 -12.90 -8.56
CA GLU A 240 16.58 -13.34 -9.15
C GLU A 240 15.40 -13.15 -8.18
N ARG A 241 15.57 -13.50 -6.89
CA ARG A 241 14.54 -13.30 -5.85
C ARG A 241 14.22 -11.81 -5.62
N PRO A 242 15.19 -10.91 -5.38
CA PRO A 242 14.94 -9.47 -5.25
C PRO A 242 14.22 -8.88 -6.46
N GLN A 243 14.59 -9.30 -7.67
CA GLN A 243 13.96 -8.79 -8.89
C GLN A 243 12.50 -9.23 -8.99
N ALA A 244 12.21 -10.51 -8.80
CA ALA A 244 10.85 -11.02 -8.81
C ALA A 244 9.99 -10.48 -7.65
N ALA A 245 10.60 -10.22 -6.50
CA ALA A 245 9.94 -9.57 -5.37
C ALA A 245 9.54 -8.12 -5.72
N ALA A 246 10.44 -7.35 -6.37
CA ALA A 246 10.13 -5.99 -6.81
C ALA A 246 8.98 -5.94 -7.84
N GLU A 247 8.93 -6.90 -8.77
CA GLU A 247 7.81 -7.05 -9.71
C GLU A 247 6.50 -7.39 -8.99
N SER A 248 6.56 -8.29 -8.01
CA SER A 248 5.40 -8.68 -7.20
C SER A 248 4.87 -7.50 -6.38
N ILE A 249 5.75 -6.66 -5.82
CA ILE A 249 5.37 -5.45 -5.08
C ILE A 249 4.50 -4.55 -5.94
N ARG A 250 4.90 -4.31 -7.20
CA ARG A 250 4.11 -3.50 -8.15
C ARG A 250 2.73 -4.11 -8.44
N LYS A 251 2.63 -5.43 -8.50
CA LYS A 251 1.33 -6.12 -8.69
C LYS A 251 0.43 -5.94 -7.46
N TYR A 252 0.98 -6.01 -6.25
CA TYR A 252 0.24 -5.81 -5.00
C TYR A 252 -0.17 -4.36 -4.72
N GLN A 253 0.66 -3.38 -5.11
CA GLN A 253 0.35 -1.94 -4.94
C GLN A 253 -0.97 -1.51 -5.58
N ARG A 254 -1.42 -2.21 -6.63
CA ARG A 254 -2.71 -1.94 -7.29
C ARG A 254 -3.94 -2.17 -6.40
N TYR A 255 -3.77 -2.87 -5.29
CA TYR A 255 -4.85 -3.17 -4.33
C TYR A 255 -4.81 -2.28 -3.09
N TRP A 256 -3.85 -1.37 -2.99
CA TRP A 256 -3.77 -0.47 -1.85
C TRP A 256 -4.95 0.50 -1.85
N LEU A 257 -5.66 0.53 -0.74
CA LEU A 257 -6.53 1.64 -0.40
C LEU A 257 -5.66 2.78 0.09
N THR A 258 -5.59 3.88 -0.66
CA THR A 258 -5.00 5.14 -0.18
C THR A 258 -6.12 6.03 0.37
N PRO A 259 -5.90 6.76 1.47
CA PRO A 259 -6.92 7.61 2.07
C PRO A 259 -7.32 8.76 1.13
N GLU A 260 -6.37 9.17 0.28
CA GLU A 260 -6.54 10.16 -0.79
C GLU A 260 -7.49 9.71 -1.91
N THR A 261 -7.86 8.42 -1.99
CA THR A 261 -8.79 7.94 -3.04
C THR A 261 -10.25 8.10 -2.68
N PHE A 262 -10.59 8.32 -1.40
CA PHE A 262 -11.98 8.45 -1.00
C PHE A 262 -12.43 9.91 -1.09
N ALA A 263 -13.47 10.15 -1.89
CA ALA A 263 -14.13 11.45 -1.86
C ALA A 263 -14.78 11.67 -0.48
N LEU A 264 -14.92 12.93 -0.05
CA LEU A 264 -15.53 13.28 1.24
C LEU A 264 -16.92 12.65 1.42
N GLU A 265 -17.69 12.54 0.33
CA GLU A 265 -19.01 11.89 0.32
C GLU A 265 -18.93 10.39 0.63
N GLU A 266 -17.91 9.70 0.13
CA GLU A 266 -17.69 8.27 0.39
C GLU A 266 -17.32 8.04 1.85
N VAL A 267 -16.47 8.91 2.42
CA VAL A 267 -16.12 8.84 3.84
C VAL A 267 -17.38 9.04 4.70
N LYS A 268 -18.17 10.08 4.43
CA LYS A 268 -19.45 10.30 5.13
C LYS A 268 -20.37 9.07 5.01
N ARG A 269 -20.44 8.46 3.83
CA ARG A 269 -21.26 7.28 3.58
C ARG A 269 -20.80 6.06 4.39
N ILE A 270 -19.49 5.83 4.50
CA ILE A 270 -18.94 4.73 5.31
C ILE A 270 -19.23 4.93 6.80
N TYR A 271 -19.01 6.14 7.32
CA TYR A 271 -19.38 6.46 8.71
C TYR A 271 -20.89 6.34 8.96
N GLY A 272 -21.72 6.66 7.96
CA GLY A 272 -23.17 6.44 8.04
C GLY A 272 -23.54 4.95 8.12
N LEU A 273 -22.86 4.09 7.35
CA LEU A 273 -23.04 2.63 7.43
C LEU A 273 -22.64 2.09 8.81
N ASP A 274 -21.53 2.56 9.36
CA ASP A 274 -21.07 2.18 10.70
C ASP A 274 -22.07 2.63 11.78
N ALA A 275 -22.50 3.89 11.75
CA ALA A 275 -23.46 4.42 12.71
C ALA A 275 -24.79 3.64 12.67
N VAL A 276 -25.26 3.31 11.46
CA VAL A 276 -26.44 2.45 11.29
C VAL A 276 -26.21 1.07 11.90
N LEU A 277 -25.07 0.44 11.64
CA LEU A 277 -24.72 -0.86 12.21
C LEU A 277 -24.69 -0.79 13.75
N ARG A 278 -23.93 0.15 14.33
CA ARG A 278 -23.82 0.32 15.79
C ARG A 278 -25.17 0.58 16.45
N PHE A 279 -25.98 1.46 15.87
CA PHE A 279 -27.32 1.74 16.38
C PHE A 279 -28.22 0.48 16.38
N LEU A 280 -28.10 -0.37 15.36
CA LEU A 280 -28.82 -1.64 15.28
C LEU A 280 -28.24 -2.71 16.23
N VAL A 281 -26.94 -2.70 16.48
CA VAL A 281 -26.23 -3.64 17.36
C VAL A 281 -26.44 -3.28 18.84
N GLU A 282 -25.94 -2.11 19.26
CA GLU A 282 -25.89 -1.65 20.65
C GLU A 282 -27.25 -1.19 21.17
N GLY A 283 -28.07 -0.60 20.28
CA GLY A 283 -29.28 0.10 20.68
C GLY A 283 -29.02 1.49 21.27
N ASP A 284 -30.07 2.29 21.38
CA ASP A 284 -30.01 3.60 22.02
C ASP A 284 -30.04 3.41 23.55
N PRO A 285 -29.18 4.11 24.35
CA PRO A 285 -29.28 4.13 25.82
C PRO A 285 -30.67 4.50 26.35
N SER A 286 -31.54 5.10 25.54
CA SER A 286 -32.93 5.41 25.88
C SER A 286 -33.89 4.20 25.89
N GLY A 287 -33.44 3.01 25.47
CA GLY A 287 -34.29 1.80 25.38
C GLY A 287 -35.30 1.82 24.22
N ARG A 288 -35.23 2.83 23.34
CA ARG A 288 -36.06 2.92 22.13
C ARG A 288 -35.71 1.82 21.13
N LEU A 289 -36.74 1.25 20.51
CA LEU A 289 -36.58 0.15 19.58
C LEU A 289 -36.20 0.60 18.17
N LYS A 290 -35.28 -0.19 17.63
CA LYS A 290 -34.38 0.04 16.50
C LYS A 290 -35.13 0.09 15.17
N ASN A 291 -35.08 1.22 14.47
CA ASN A 291 -35.42 1.28 13.06
C ASN A 291 -34.34 2.01 12.26
N LEU A 292 -34.17 1.61 11.00
CA LEU A 292 -33.17 2.16 10.09
C LEU A 292 -33.32 3.67 9.89
N GLY A 293 -34.56 4.16 9.79
CA GLY A 293 -34.84 5.58 9.55
C GLY A 293 -34.35 6.47 10.68
N MET A 294 -34.52 6.02 11.93
CA MET A 294 -34.03 6.70 13.13
C MET A 294 -32.50 6.67 13.19
N ALA A 295 -31.87 5.55 12.84
CA ALA A 295 -30.42 5.42 12.82
C ALA A 295 -29.76 6.37 11.80
N ILE A 296 -30.32 6.44 10.58
CA ILE A 296 -29.85 7.36 9.54
C ILE A 296 -30.03 8.81 9.97
N ALA A 297 -31.21 9.15 10.50
CA ALA A 297 -31.50 10.50 10.94
C ALA A 297 -30.61 10.94 12.12
N GLU A 298 -30.37 10.07 13.10
CA GLU A 298 -29.48 10.34 14.23
C GLU A 298 -28.04 10.60 13.77
N PHE A 299 -27.54 9.76 12.85
CA PHE A 299 -26.23 9.99 12.24
C PHE A 299 -26.15 11.35 11.54
N GLU A 300 -27.15 11.70 10.73
CA GLU A 300 -27.18 12.99 10.04
C GLU A 300 -27.20 14.17 11.01
N ILE A 301 -28.02 14.10 12.08
CA ILE A 301 -28.06 15.12 13.13
C ILE A 301 -26.67 15.30 13.75
N GLN A 302 -26.05 14.22 14.22
CA GLN A 302 -24.74 14.29 14.87
C GLN A 302 -23.64 14.78 13.93
N TYR A 303 -23.66 14.32 12.67
CA TYR A 303 -22.70 14.74 11.64
C TYR A 303 -22.80 16.25 11.38
N TYR A 304 -24.00 16.76 11.09
CA TYR A 304 -24.19 18.17 10.77
C TYR A 304 -24.00 19.09 11.99
N GLN A 305 -24.29 18.61 13.21
CA GLN A 305 -23.96 19.33 14.44
C GLN A 305 -22.45 19.51 14.60
N ARG A 306 -21.67 18.45 14.41
CA ARG A 306 -20.20 18.52 14.46
C ARG A 306 -19.64 19.39 13.34
N TYR A 307 -20.17 19.24 12.13
CA TYR A 307 -19.73 20.04 11.00
C TYR A 307 -20.00 21.53 11.21
N ARG A 308 -21.18 21.89 11.73
CA ARG A 308 -21.51 23.27 12.14
C ARG A 308 -20.51 23.81 13.15
N TYR A 309 -20.23 23.04 14.20
CA TYR A 309 -19.24 23.42 15.21
C TYR A 309 -17.85 23.66 14.60
N CYS A 310 -17.40 22.80 13.69
CA CYS A 310 -16.13 23.00 12.98
C CYS A 310 -16.11 24.29 12.16
N LEU A 311 -17.19 24.59 11.41
CA LEU A 311 -17.32 25.83 10.65
C LEU A 311 -17.30 27.07 11.56
N GLU A 312 -17.96 27.01 12.72
CA GLU A 312 -17.92 28.09 13.71
C GLU A 312 -16.50 28.32 14.26
N GLN A 313 -15.77 27.25 14.59
CA GLN A 313 -14.39 27.35 15.06
C GLN A 313 -13.43 27.88 13.98
N GLU A 314 -13.61 27.43 12.73
CA GLU A 314 -12.80 27.89 11.60
C GLU A 314 -13.03 29.37 11.30
N LEU A 315 -14.29 29.83 11.33
CA LEU A 315 -14.62 31.24 11.21
C LEU A 315 -13.94 32.07 12.30
N LEU A 316 -14.03 31.64 13.57
CA LEU A 316 -13.38 32.35 14.68
C LEU A 316 -11.86 32.43 14.51
N ALA A 317 -11.23 31.34 14.06
CA ALA A 317 -9.80 31.31 13.79
C ALA A 317 -9.39 32.24 12.64
N LEU A 318 -10.17 32.28 11.55
CA LEU A 318 -9.93 33.17 10.41
C LEU A 318 -10.12 34.64 10.79
N ILE A 319 -11.17 34.96 11.54
CA ILE A 319 -11.40 36.32 12.06
C ILE A 319 -10.21 36.75 12.92
N ALA A 320 -9.75 35.89 13.84
CA ALA A 320 -8.59 36.17 14.68
C ALA A 320 -7.31 36.39 13.85
N ALA A 321 -7.07 35.56 12.83
CA ALA A 321 -5.94 35.70 11.93
C ALA A 321 -5.98 37.01 11.11
N LYS A 322 -7.16 37.40 10.63
CA LYS A 322 -7.36 38.67 9.91
C LYS A 322 -7.15 39.89 10.79
N HIS A 323 -7.64 39.87 12.03
CA HIS A 323 -7.36 40.94 12.99
C HIS A 323 -5.87 41.03 13.36
N GLU A 324 -5.17 39.89 13.44
CA GLU A 324 -3.74 39.87 13.70
C GLU A 324 -2.95 40.43 12.50
N GLN A 325 -3.31 40.02 11.27
CA GLN A 325 -2.73 40.56 10.04
C GLN A 325 -2.95 42.07 9.93
N PHE A 326 -4.15 42.56 10.28
CA PHE A 326 -4.45 43.99 10.32
C PHE A 326 -3.56 44.71 11.34
N ARG A 327 -3.42 44.18 12.56
CA ARG A 327 -2.54 44.77 13.59
C ARG A 327 -1.09 44.86 13.13
N GLN A 328 -0.57 43.80 12.50
CA GLN A 328 0.79 43.79 11.96
C GLN A 328 0.97 44.79 10.82
N THR A 329 0.01 44.85 9.89
CA THR A 329 0.05 45.78 8.76
C THR A 329 -0.02 47.24 9.25
N ARG A 330 -0.87 47.52 10.25
CA ARG A 330 -0.99 48.84 10.86
C ARG A 330 0.29 49.27 11.57
N GLN A 331 0.99 48.36 12.27
CA GLN A 331 2.28 48.65 12.90
C GLN A 331 3.38 48.98 11.88
N GLN A 332 3.31 48.41 10.68
CA GLN A 332 4.29 48.63 9.60
C GLN A 332 3.96 49.83 8.70
N LEU A 333 2.85 50.55 8.95
CA LEU A 333 2.46 51.69 8.12
C LEU A 333 3.50 52.82 8.16
N SER A 334 4.06 53.12 9.33
CA SER A 334 5.07 54.18 9.50
C SER A 334 6.29 53.96 8.61
N ASP A 335 6.68 52.71 8.42
CA ASP A 335 7.88 52.32 7.67
C ASP A 335 7.66 52.40 6.15
N ARG A 336 6.40 52.50 5.71
CA ARG A 336 6.01 52.60 4.29
C ARG A 336 5.85 54.04 3.81
N PHE A 337 5.87 55.02 4.72
CA PHE A 337 5.75 56.42 4.35
C PHE A 337 7.04 56.91 3.66
N LEU A 338 6.92 57.38 2.43
CA LEU A 338 8.03 57.99 1.69
C LEU A 338 7.97 59.50 1.88
N LYS A 339 8.95 60.06 2.61
CA LYS A 339 9.05 61.50 2.86
C LYS A 339 9.14 62.28 1.54
N PRO A 340 8.24 63.24 1.27
CA PRO A 340 8.33 64.09 0.08
C PRO A 340 9.55 65.02 0.15
N ALA A 341 10.17 65.29 -1.01
CA ALA A 341 11.34 66.15 -1.10
C ALA A 341 10.96 67.63 -0.92
N GLY A 342 11.65 68.33 -0.03
CA GLY A 342 11.54 69.80 0.13
C GLY A 342 10.66 70.31 1.28
N LEU A 343 10.09 69.43 2.10
CA LEU A 343 9.30 69.80 3.28
C LEU A 343 10.16 69.95 4.54
N SER A 344 9.78 70.89 5.42
CA SER A 344 10.36 71.01 6.76
C SER A 344 10.05 69.77 7.63
N GLU A 345 10.77 69.59 8.75
CA GLU A 345 10.53 68.44 9.64
C GLU A 345 9.12 68.46 10.24
N GLU A 346 8.58 69.63 10.55
CA GLU A 346 7.23 69.79 11.11
C GLU A 346 6.14 69.49 10.06
N GLU A 347 6.29 70.00 8.83
CA GLU A 347 5.34 69.73 7.74
C GLU A 347 5.36 68.24 7.34
N SER A 348 6.55 67.62 7.32
CA SER A 348 6.69 66.20 7.04
C SER A 348 6.06 65.32 8.12
N ALA A 349 6.12 65.72 9.39
CA ALA A 349 5.49 64.97 10.49
C ALA A 349 3.97 65.07 10.42
N TRP A 350 3.43 66.25 10.11
CA TRP A 350 2.00 66.46 9.92
C TRP A 350 1.45 65.68 8.72
N GLU A 351 2.14 65.68 7.58
CA GLU A 351 1.74 64.89 6.41
C GLU A 351 1.83 63.37 6.66
N GLN A 352 2.84 62.92 7.39
CA GLN A 352 2.95 61.52 7.78
C GLN A 352 1.76 61.10 8.66
N GLU A 353 1.36 61.93 9.62
CA GLU A 353 0.20 61.67 10.49
C GLU A 353 -1.10 61.61 9.69
N GLN A 354 -1.32 62.57 8.77
CA GLN A 354 -2.50 62.57 7.89
C GLN A 354 -2.55 61.34 6.98
N TRP A 355 -1.42 60.97 6.37
CA TRP A 355 -1.32 59.80 5.51
C TRP A 355 -1.55 58.50 6.29
N MET A 356 -0.96 58.36 7.48
CA MET A 356 -1.17 57.19 8.34
C MET A 356 -2.63 57.07 8.79
N ASN A 357 -3.30 58.18 9.10
CA ASN A 357 -4.72 58.19 9.45
C ASN A 357 -5.60 57.76 8.26
N GLN A 358 -5.30 58.27 7.05
CA GLN A 358 -6.03 57.88 5.85
C GLN A 358 -5.82 56.39 5.51
N GLN A 359 -4.57 55.93 5.45
CA GLN A 359 -4.26 54.52 5.18
C GLN A 359 -4.76 53.58 6.29
N GLY A 360 -4.75 54.04 7.54
CA GLY A 360 -5.35 53.32 8.66
C GLY A 360 -6.86 53.14 8.51
N SER A 361 -7.56 54.19 8.07
CA SER A 361 -8.99 54.14 7.77
C SER A 361 -9.30 53.23 6.58
N ASP A 362 -8.50 53.30 5.52
CA ASP A 362 -8.68 52.45 4.32
C ASP A 362 -8.50 50.96 4.69
N LEU A 363 -7.43 50.63 5.44
CA LEU A 363 -7.19 49.26 5.94
C LEU A 363 -8.29 48.76 6.88
N GLU A 364 -8.88 49.65 7.69
CA GLU A 364 -9.99 49.28 8.57
C GLU A 364 -11.25 48.98 7.75
N SER A 365 -11.52 49.79 6.72
CA SER A 365 -12.61 49.55 5.76
C SER A 365 -12.44 48.21 5.04
N ASP A 366 -11.24 47.92 4.52
CA ASP A 366 -10.92 46.66 3.86
C ASP A 366 -11.13 45.47 4.81
N LEU A 367 -10.70 45.60 6.07
CA LEU A 367 -10.93 44.58 7.09
C LEU A 367 -12.42 44.35 7.32
N TYR A 368 -13.24 45.40 7.47
CA TYR A 368 -14.68 45.24 7.65
C TYR A 368 -15.35 44.56 6.45
N GLU A 369 -14.94 44.89 5.22
CA GLU A 369 -15.48 44.25 4.01
C GLU A 369 -15.09 42.76 3.97
N GLU A 370 -13.83 42.43 4.21
CA GLU A 370 -13.36 41.04 4.25
C GLU A 370 -14.04 40.23 5.35
N LEU A 371 -14.15 40.78 6.56
CA LEU A 371 -14.83 40.13 7.68
C LEU A 371 -16.31 39.94 7.38
N GLY A 372 -16.97 40.94 6.79
CA GLY A 372 -18.36 40.86 6.35
C GLY A 372 -18.58 39.76 5.32
N PHE A 373 -17.68 39.66 4.33
CA PHE A 373 -17.71 38.60 3.33
C PHE A 373 -17.52 37.20 3.94
N LEU A 374 -16.50 37.02 4.78
CA LEU A 374 -16.24 35.77 5.48
C LEU A 374 -17.42 35.35 6.35
N GLN A 375 -17.97 36.29 7.11
CA GLN A 375 -19.11 36.02 7.98
C GLN A 375 -20.35 35.63 7.17
N HIS A 376 -20.63 36.30 6.05
CA HIS A 376 -21.74 35.94 5.16
C HIS A 376 -21.55 34.53 4.56
N GLN A 377 -20.35 34.21 4.09
CA GLN A 377 -20.04 32.90 3.50
C GLN A 377 -20.23 31.76 4.51
N TYR A 378 -19.68 31.88 5.73
CA TYR A 378 -19.84 30.85 6.75
C TYR A 378 -21.26 30.80 7.30
N GLN A 379 -21.95 31.93 7.45
CA GLN A 379 -23.37 31.94 7.85
C GLN A 379 -24.26 31.17 6.88
N HIS A 380 -24.00 31.26 5.57
CA HIS A 380 -24.73 30.45 4.59
C HIS A 380 -24.53 28.94 4.86
N GLN A 381 -23.28 28.50 5.01
CA GLN A 381 -22.96 27.10 5.26
C GLN A 381 -23.50 26.59 6.61
N ILE A 382 -23.48 27.43 7.64
CA ILE A 382 -24.05 27.14 8.96
C ILE A 382 -25.58 26.98 8.84
N ARG A 383 -26.26 27.88 8.13
CA ARG A 383 -27.72 27.76 7.88
C ARG A 383 -28.08 26.52 7.07
N ASP A 384 -27.24 26.14 6.11
CA ASP A 384 -27.41 24.89 5.38
C ASP A 384 -27.34 23.69 6.34
N CYS A 385 -26.36 23.68 7.26
CA CYS A 385 -26.27 22.65 8.30
C CYS A 385 -27.52 22.61 9.19
N GLU A 386 -28.01 23.76 9.65
CA GLU A 386 -29.25 23.85 10.45
C GLU A 386 -30.47 23.31 9.71
N THR A 387 -30.59 23.64 8.43
CA THR A 387 -31.66 23.14 7.56
C THR A 387 -31.59 21.61 7.43
N LYS A 388 -30.38 21.05 7.26
CA LYS A 388 -30.18 19.60 7.20
C LYS A 388 -30.47 18.92 8.53
N ILE A 389 -30.08 19.51 9.67
CA ILE A 389 -30.42 19.02 11.01
C ILE A 389 -31.94 18.98 11.20
N ALA A 390 -32.65 20.06 10.85
CA ALA A 390 -34.10 20.12 10.97
C ALA A 390 -34.81 19.08 10.09
N ALA A 391 -34.31 18.87 8.87
CA ALA A 391 -34.83 17.83 7.98
C ALA A 391 -34.60 16.41 8.55
N ALA A 392 -33.41 16.15 9.10
CA ALA A 392 -33.09 14.88 9.74
C ALA A 392 -33.94 14.65 11.00
N GLN A 393 -34.17 15.67 11.84
CA GLN A 393 -35.09 15.59 12.98
C GLN A 393 -36.52 15.25 12.55
N LYS A 394 -37.01 15.87 11.46
CA LYS A 394 -38.31 15.53 10.89
C LYS A 394 -38.37 14.07 10.43
N MET A 395 -37.32 13.58 9.78
CA MET A 395 -37.19 12.18 9.37
C MET A 395 -37.16 11.24 10.58
N GLN A 396 -36.45 11.59 11.65
CA GLN A 396 -36.40 10.83 12.90
C GLN A 396 -37.78 10.70 13.52
N ASN A 397 -38.53 11.81 13.62
CA ASN A 397 -39.88 11.85 14.15
C ASN A 397 -40.86 11.03 13.31
N ALA A 398 -40.79 11.15 11.99
CA ALA A 398 -41.64 10.36 11.08
C ALA A 398 -41.33 8.86 11.16
N ALA A 399 -40.06 8.49 11.24
CA ALA A 399 -39.64 7.10 11.42
C ALA A 399 -40.11 6.54 12.77
N TYR A 400 -40.09 7.36 13.82
CA TYR A 400 -40.62 7.00 15.13
C TYR A 400 -42.14 6.78 15.09
N GLN A 401 -42.91 7.68 14.48
CA GLN A 401 -44.36 7.53 14.33
C GLN A 401 -44.73 6.25 13.57
N ALA A 402 -44.11 6.00 12.42
CA ALA A 402 -44.35 4.80 11.63
C ALA A 402 -44.02 3.51 12.40
N TRP A 403 -43.09 3.56 13.35
CA TRP A 403 -42.80 2.44 14.24
C TRP A 403 -43.90 2.24 15.30
N CYS A 404 -44.39 3.32 15.92
CA CYS A 404 -45.51 3.27 16.86
C CYS A 404 -46.77 2.66 16.21
N ASP A 405 -47.08 3.11 14.99
CA ASP A 405 -48.23 2.64 14.20
C ASP A 405 -48.15 1.13 13.93
N ARG A 406 -46.98 0.63 13.51
CA ARG A 406 -46.75 -0.80 13.23
C ARG A 406 -46.89 -1.71 14.45
N ARG A 407 -46.78 -1.15 15.66
CA ARG A 407 -46.90 -1.92 16.91
C ARG A 407 -48.23 -1.73 17.61
N GLY A 408 -49.16 -0.96 17.04
CA GLY A 408 -50.41 -0.61 17.73
C GLY A 408 -50.17 0.18 19.01
N LEU A 409 -49.04 0.90 19.09
CA LEU A 409 -48.70 1.80 20.20
C LEU A 409 -49.12 3.25 19.91
N ALA A 410 -49.68 3.50 18.74
CA ALA A 410 -50.32 4.77 18.42
C ALA A 410 -51.63 4.85 19.21
N SER A 411 -51.61 5.63 20.29
CA SER A 411 -52.78 5.99 21.10
C SER A 411 -53.71 6.95 20.37
#